data_AF-A0A9C7QBQ3-F1
#
_entry.id   AF-A0A9C7QBQ3-F1
#
_cell.length_a   1.000
_cell.length_b   1.000
_cell.length_c   1.000
_cell.angle_alpha   90.00
_cell.angle_beta   90.00
_cell.angle_gamma   90.00
#
_symmetry.space_group_name_H-M   'P 1'
#
loop_
_entity.id
_entity.type
_entity.pdbx_description
1 polymer ?
#
loop_
_entity_poly.entity_id
_entity_poly.type
_entity_poly.pdbx_seq_one_letter_code
_entity_poly.pdbx_strand_id
1 'polypeptide(L)'
;VDYGFRLPSAFDNRPLNFDEFYSKIGQAVFVSATPGDFEKEHSTQIVEQVIRPTGLLDPEVIVKPTLGQIEDLISEINTRTAKHQRVLVTTLTKKMAEDLTAYLEKMEIKVRYMH
;
A
#
# COMPACT_ATOMS: atom_id res chain seq x y z
N VAL A 1 -26.52 22.75 -2.94
CA VAL A 1 -27.37 23.80 -2.35
C VAL A 1 -27.10 25.13 -3.03
N ASP A 2 -25.83 25.49 -3.27
CA ASP A 2 -25.41 26.77 -3.87
C ASP A 2 -25.94 27.06 -5.28
N TYR A 3 -26.28 26.01 -6.03
CA TYR A 3 -26.85 26.11 -7.39
C TYR A 3 -28.33 25.72 -7.47
N GLY A 4 -29.06 25.76 -6.34
CA GLY A 4 -30.53 25.59 -6.32
C GLY A 4 -31.07 24.17 -6.50
N PHE A 5 -30.22 23.16 -6.71
CA PHE A 5 -30.64 21.76 -6.89
C PHE A 5 -31.17 21.06 -5.62
N ARG A 6 -30.86 21.59 -4.43
CA ARG A 6 -31.23 21.00 -3.12
C ARG A 6 -31.47 22.11 -2.09
N LEU A 7 -32.38 21.85 -1.16
CA LEU A 7 -32.62 22.71 0.01
C LEU A 7 -31.43 22.67 0.98
N PRO A 8 -31.25 23.71 1.83
CA PRO A 8 -30.19 23.72 2.84
C PRO A 8 -30.22 22.52 3.82
N SER A 9 -31.40 21.98 4.13
CA SER A 9 -31.54 20.78 4.99
C SER A 9 -30.89 19.53 4.42
N ALA A 10 -30.54 19.51 3.12
CA ALA A 10 -29.79 18.41 2.54
C ALA A 10 -28.37 18.28 3.14
N PHE A 11 -27.81 19.35 3.73
CA PHE A 11 -26.51 19.30 4.42
C PHE A 11 -26.53 18.44 5.68
N ASP A 12 -27.69 18.33 6.34
CA ASP A 12 -27.85 17.50 7.54
C ASP A 12 -27.77 16.00 7.21
N ASN A 13 -28.01 15.62 5.97
CA ASN A 13 -27.83 14.25 5.47
C ASN A 13 -26.38 14.02 5.04
N ARG A 14 -25.47 13.99 6.02
CA ARG A 14 -24.04 13.73 5.83
C ARG A 14 -23.56 12.56 6.70
N PRO A 15 -22.38 11.99 6.40
CA PRO A 15 -21.69 11.10 7.34
C PRO A 15 -21.39 11.81 8.66
N LEU A 16 -21.22 11.03 9.72
CA LEU A 16 -20.68 11.54 10.98
C LEU A 16 -19.28 12.13 10.72
N ASN A 17 -18.99 13.23 11.39
CA ASN A 17 -17.61 13.70 11.49
C ASN A 17 -16.83 12.84 12.50
N PHE A 18 -15.53 13.09 12.60
CA PHE A 18 -14.64 12.30 13.44
C PHE A 18 -15.05 12.32 14.93
N ASP A 19 -15.37 13.49 15.48
CA ASP A 19 -15.74 13.65 16.89
C ASP A 19 -17.13 13.04 17.20
N GLU A 20 -18.08 13.17 16.27
CA GLU A 20 -19.40 12.55 16.36
C GLU A 20 -19.32 11.02 16.33
N PHE A 21 -18.40 10.47 15.54
CA PHE A 21 -18.14 9.04 15.51
C PHE A 21 -17.49 8.59 16.81
N TYR A 22 -16.42 9.26 17.25
CA TYR A 22 -15.66 8.85 18.44
C TYR A 22 -16.46 8.99 19.73
N SER A 23 -17.32 10.01 19.85
CA SER A 23 -18.22 10.17 21.00
C SER A 23 -19.28 9.06 21.12
N LYS A 24 -19.55 8.32 20.03
CA LYS A 24 -20.48 7.18 20.02
C LYS A 24 -19.80 5.84 20.28
N ILE A 25 -18.47 5.82 20.32
CA ILE A 25 -17.70 4.60 20.56
C ILE A 25 -17.38 4.48 22.04
N GLY A 26 -17.70 3.32 22.61
CA GLY A 26 -17.27 2.98 23.97
C GLY A 26 -15.84 2.48 23.99
N GLN A 27 -15.62 1.28 23.44
CA GLN A 27 -14.31 0.65 23.34
C GLN A 27 -14.01 0.29 21.89
N ALA A 28 -12.79 0.57 21.45
CA ALA A 28 -12.30 0.21 20.12
C ALA A 28 -10.98 -0.58 20.25
N VAL A 29 -10.73 -1.44 19.26
CA VAL A 29 -9.44 -2.11 19.07
C VAL A 29 -8.95 -1.76 17.67
N PHE A 30 -7.82 -1.06 17.59
CA PHE A 30 -7.18 -0.74 16.33
C PHE A 30 -6.28 -1.91 15.89
N VAL A 31 -6.45 -2.37 14.65
CA VAL A 31 -5.67 -3.50 14.10
C VAL A 31 -4.93 -3.03 12.86
N SER A 32 -3.61 -2.87 12.98
CA SER A 32 -2.72 -2.47 11.88
C SER A 32 -1.32 -3.01 12.11
N ALA A 33 -0.61 -3.36 11.04
CA ALA A 33 0.82 -3.67 11.09
C ALA A 33 1.68 -2.40 11.27
N THR A 34 1.13 -1.24 10.92
CA THR A 34 1.78 0.07 11.00
C THR A 34 0.76 1.08 11.54
N PRO A 35 0.51 1.12 12.86
CA PRO A 35 -0.46 2.05 13.45
C PRO A 35 -0.06 3.51 13.17
N GLY A 36 -1.05 4.33 12.81
CA GLY A 36 -0.87 5.77 12.66
C GLY A 36 -0.72 6.49 13.99
N ASP A 37 -0.54 7.81 13.94
CA ASP A 37 -0.27 8.62 15.14
C ASP A 37 -1.50 8.70 16.05
N PHE A 38 -2.70 8.84 15.48
CA PHE A 38 -3.94 8.86 16.25
C PHE A 38 -4.12 7.59 17.08
N GLU A 39 -3.93 6.41 16.47
CA GLU A 39 -4.09 5.13 17.16
C GLU A 39 -3.06 4.97 18.28
N LYS A 40 -1.82 5.43 18.08
CA LYS A 40 -0.77 5.36 19.10
C LYS A 40 -1.08 6.25 20.30
N GLU A 41 -1.56 7.47 20.07
CA GLU A 41 -1.86 8.44 21.13
C GLU A 41 -3.12 8.07 21.93
N HIS A 42 -4.11 7.44 21.28
CA HIS A 42 -5.39 7.11 21.90
C HIS A 42 -5.44 5.69 22.49
N SER A 43 -4.46 4.84 22.18
CA SER A 43 -4.38 3.49 22.73
C SER A 43 -3.82 3.52 24.14
N THR A 44 -4.56 2.95 25.10
CA THR A 44 -4.04 2.71 26.45
C THR A 44 -2.86 1.73 26.45
N GLN A 45 -2.89 0.76 25.52
CA GLN A 45 -1.85 -0.24 25.36
C GLN A 45 -1.74 -0.63 23.89
N ILE A 46 -0.50 -0.80 23.41
CA ILE A 46 -0.20 -1.38 22.11
C ILE A 46 0.23 -2.83 22.34
N VAL A 47 -0.42 -3.77 21.65
CA VAL A 47 -0.12 -5.20 21.72
C VAL A 47 0.43 -5.66 20.37
N GLU A 48 1.62 -6.23 20.38
CA GLU A 48 2.29 -6.67 19.16
C GLU A 48 2.12 -8.18 18.92
N GLN A 49 1.82 -8.55 17.67
CA GLN A 49 1.77 -9.94 17.23
C GLN A 49 2.77 -10.15 16.09
N VAL A 50 4.05 -10.31 16.45
CA VAL A 50 5.17 -10.47 15.49
C VAL A 50 5.37 -11.91 15.02
N ILE A 51 5.00 -12.89 15.84
CA ILE A 51 5.23 -14.31 15.52
C ILE A 51 4.16 -14.83 14.56
N ARG A 52 4.60 -15.33 13.40
CA ARG A 52 3.72 -15.99 12.43
C ARG A 52 3.54 -17.47 12.79
N PRO A 53 2.31 -18.02 12.76
CA PRO A 53 2.08 -19.44 13.06
C PRO A 53 2.85 -20.41 12.17
N THR A 54 3.18 -20.01 10.94
CA THR A 54 3.93 -20.82 9.97
C THR A 54 5.45 -20.76 10.13
N GLY A 55 5.96 -19.87 10.99
CA GLY A 55 7.40 -19.61 11.13
C GLY A 55 8.04 -18.83 9.98
N LEU A 56 7.25 -18.26 9.06
CA LEU A 56 7.78 -17.42 7.99
C LEU A 56 8.47 -16.17 8.56
N LEU A 57 9.71 -15.94 8.11
CA LEU A 57 10.52 -14.79 8.52
C LEU A 57 10.23 -13.57 7.64
N ASP A 58 10.58 -12.40 8.15
CA ASP A 58 10.60 -11.18 7.34
C ASP A 58 11.66 -11.29 6.23
N PRO A 59 11.39 -10.70 5.05
CA PRO A 59 12.33 -10.75 3.94
C PRO A 59 13.59 -9.90 4.21
N GLU A 60 14.70 -10.29 3.62
CA GLU A 60 15.93 -9.50 3.63
C GLU A 60 15.77 -8.22 2.79
N VAL A 61 16.32 -7.10 3.28
CA VAL A 61 16.28 -5.80 2.60
C VAL A 61 17.69 -5.44 2.12
N ILE A 62 17.81 -5.17 0.82
CA ILE A 62 19.08 -4.84 0.17
C ILE A 62 18.93 -3.49 -0.53
N VAL A 63 19.87 -2.57 -0.29
CA VAL A 63 19.92 -1.26 -0.94
C VAL A 63 20.96 -1.29 -2.05
N LYS A 64 20.56 -0.98 -3.28
CA LYS A 64 21.43 -0.92 -4.46
C LYS A 64 21.49 0.51 -5.04
N PRO A 65 22.60 0.92 -5.69
CA PRO A 65 22.68 2.21 -6.37
C PRO A 65 21.68 2.33 -7.53
N THR A 66 21.38 3.57 -7.94
CA THR A 66 20.45 3.84 -9.06
C THR A 66 21.09 3.61 -10.43
N LEU A 67 22.42 3.69 -10.54
CA LEU A 67 23.13 3.45 -11.79
C LEU A 67 23.01 1.97 -12.18
N GLY A 68 22.47 1.69 -13.37
CA GLY A 68 22.25 0.32 -13.84
C GLY A 68 21.05 -0.38 -13.18
N GLN A 69 20.14 0.37 -12.55
CA GLN A 69 19.02 -0.22 -11.80
C GLN A 69 18.09 -1.09 -12.65
N ILE A 70 17.95 -0.79 -13.95
CA ILE A 70 17.04 -1.52 -14.84
C ILE A 70 17.66 -2.85 -15.24
N GLU A 71 18.95 -2.86 -15.58
CA GLU A 71 19.70 -4.08 -15.90
C GLU A 71 19.78 -5.03 -14.70
N ASP A 72 20.06 -4.49 -13.50
CA ASP A 72 20.06 -5.27 -12.26
C ASP A 72 18.66 -5.86 -11.96
N LEU A 73 17.60 -5.06 -12.09
CA LEU A 73 16.23 -5.51 -11.91
C LEU A 73 15.86 -6.66 -12.86
N ILE A 74 16.23 -6.56 -14.13
CA ILE A 74 15.97 -7.63 -15.12
C ILE A 74 16.70 -8.91 -14.76
N SER A 75 17.96 -8.81 -14.33
CA SER A 75 18.74 -9.96 -13.86
C SER A 75 18.05 -10.66 -12.68
N GLU A 76 17.54 -9.89 -11.71
CA GLU A 76 16.80 -10.44 -10.57
C GLU A 76 15.46 -11.09 -11.00
N ILE A 77 14.71 -10.44 -11.90
CA ILE A 77 13.46 -10.98 -12.45
C ILE A 77 13.71 -12.32 -13.13
N ASN A 78 14.73 -12.42 -13.97
CA ASN A 78 15.09 -13.66 -14.65
C ASN A 78 15.49 -14.77 -13.67
N THR A 79 16.29 -14.42 -12.65
CA THR A 79 16.71 -15.35 -11.59
C THR A 79 15.51 -15.88 -10.78
N ARG A 80 14.53 -15.02 -10.46
CA ARG A 80 13.29 -15.43 -9.76
C ARG A 80 12.37 -16.25 -10.65
N THR A 81 12.25 -15.88 -11.93
CA THR A 81 11.39 -16.59 -12.89
C THR A 81 11.91 -18.01 -13.18
N ALA A 82 13.23 -18.20 -13.25
CA ALA A 82 13.85 -19.53 -13.36
C ALA A 82 13.52 -20.46 -12.18
N LYS A 83 13.18 -19.89 -11.01
CA LYS A 83 12.73 -20.62 -9.81
C LYS A 83 11.21 -20.70 -9.67
N HIS A 84 10.46 -20.37 -10.73
CA HIS A 84 9.00 -20.26 -10.75
C HIS A 84 8.41 -19.27 -9.73
N GLN A 85 9.18 -18.27 -9.29
CA GLN A 85 8.73 -17.22 -8.38
C GLN A 85 8.17 -16.01 -9.15
N ARG A 86 7.68 -14.99 -8.42
CA ARG A 86 7.10 -13.76 -8.97
C ARG A 86 7.77 -12.54 -8.32
N VAL A 87 7.71 -11.41 -9.02
CA VAL A 87 8.30 -10.14 -8.59
C VAL A 87 7.23 -9.05 -8.61
N LEU A 88 7.22 -8.20 -7.58
CA LEU A 88 6.44 -6.97 -7.53
C LEU A 88 7.39 -5.79 -7.57
N VAL A 89 7.06 -4.79 -8.39
CA VAL A 89 7.86 -3.57 -8.56
C VAL A 89 6.94 -2.37 -8.35
N THR A 90 7.41 -1.40 -7.58
CA THR A 90 6.69 -0.14 -7.33
C THR A 90 7.53 1.02 -7.86
N THR A 91 6.91 1.88 -8.66
CA THR A 91 7.52 3.12 -9.18
C THR A 91 6.80 4.33 -8.62
N LEU A 92 7.45 5.49 -8.62
CA LEU A 92 6.88 6.73 -8.06
C LEU A 92 5.81 7.38 -8.95
N THR A 93 5.93 7.24 -10.27
CA THR A 93 5.00 7.87 -11.21
C THR A 93 4.35 6.84 -12.11
N LYS A 94 3.12 7.14 -12.54
CA LYS A 94 2.39 6.37 -13.55
C LYS A 94 3.20 6.22 -14.84
N LYS A 95 3.81 7.30 -15.32
CA LYS A 95 4.64 7.27 -16.54
C LYS A 95 5.82 6.30 -16.40
N MET A 96 6.50 6.29 -15.26
CA MET A 96 7.58 5.32 -15.01
C MET A 96 7.08 3.88 -15.03
N ALA A 97 5.89 3.61 -14.48
CA ALA A 97 5.30 2.28 -14.52
C ALA A 97 4.98 1.84 -15.96
N GLU A 98 4.38 2.75 -16.74
CA GLU A 98 4.05 2.51 -18.15
C GLU A 98 5.31 2.26 -18.99
N ASP A 99 6.31 3.13 -18.86
CA ASP A 99 7.59 3.03 -19.59
C ASP A 99 8.34 1.74 -19.22
N LEU A 100 8.40 1.39 -17.92
CA LEU A 100 9.04 0.16 -17.45
C LEU A 100 8.30 -1.09 -17.94
N THR A 101 6.97 -1.09 -17.90
CA THR A 101 6.16 -2.22 -18.37
C THR A 101 6.40 -2.45 -19.85
N ALA A 102 6.33 -1.39 -20.68
CA ALA A 102 6.59 -1.48 -22.11
C ALA A 102 8.02 -1.93 -22.42
N TYR A 103 9.00 -1.53 -21.59
CA TYR A 103 10.38 -1.99 -21.72
C TYR A 103 10.52 -3.49 -21.43
N LEU A 104 9.93 -3.98 -20.35
CA LEU A 104 9.97 -5.40 -19.98
C LEU A 104 9.22 -6.28 -21.00
N GLU A 105 8.08 -5.82 -21.52
CA GLU A 105 7.34 -6.52 -22.59
C GLU A 105 8.17 -6.69 -23.87
N LYS A 106 8.94 -5.66 -24.27
CA LYS A 106 9.85 -5.74 -25.42
C LYS A 106 10.96 -6.76 -25.23
N MET A 107 11.31 -7.07 -23.98
CA MET A 107 12.28 -8.11 -23.62
C MET A 107 11.61 -9.47 -23.41
N GLU A 108 10.35 -9.64 -23.83
CA GLU A 108 9.55 -10.86 -23.73
C GLU A 108 9.30 -11.33 -22.28
N ILE A 109 9.46 -10.42 -21.30
CA ILE A 109 9.14 -10.71 -19.91
C ILE A 109 7.63 -10.60 -19.72
N LYS A 110 7.02 -11.65 -19.15
CA LYS A 110 5.59 -11.66 -18.80
C LYS A 110 5.33 -10.71 -17.64
N VAL A 111 4.88 -9.50 -17.95
CA VAL A 111 4.61 -8.43 -17.00
C VAL A 111 3.16 -7.92 -17.14
N ARG A 112 2.64 -7.28 -16.10
CA ARG A 112 1.37 -6.56 -16.15
C ARG A 112 1.41 -5.34 -15.26
N TYR A 113 1.01 -4.19 -15.81
CA TYR A 113 0.83 -2.96 -15.04
C TYR A 113 -0.48 -3.00 -14.24
N MET A 114 -0.41 -2.65 -12.95
CA MET A 114 -1.57 -2.43 -12.08
C MET A 114 -1.87 -0.93 -12.04
N HIS A 115 -2.91 -0.51 -12.77
CA HIS A 115 -3.35 0.89 -12.86
C HIS A 115 -4.16 1.31 -11.63
#